data_AF-A0A183U6Y8-F1
#
_entry.id   AF-A0A183U6Y8-F1
#
_cell.length_a   1.000
_cell.length_b   1.000
_cell.length_c   1.000
_cell.angle_alpha   90.00
_cell.angle_beta   90.00
_cell.angle_gamma   90.00
#
_symmetry.space_group_name_H-M   'P 1'
#
loop_
_entity.id
_entity.type
_entity.pdbx_description
1 polymer ?
#
loop_
_entity_poly.entity_id
_entity_poly.type
_entity_poly.pdbx_seq_one_letter_code
_entity_poly.pdbx_strand_id
1 'polypeptide(L)' 'MVLQPDLPACKYSVFADGPDGSEIASLNLGDLMYHSWSCSYHKGDFYCMQIHTCTADDGQGTMQTIVDRNGYCL' A
#
# COMPACT_ATOMS: atom_id res chain seq x y z
N MET A 1 21.98 15.28 -21.26
CA MET A 1 21.96 15.20 -19.78
C MET A 1 20.59 14.67 -19.40
N VAL A 2 20.51 13.40 -19.00
CA VAL A 2 19.24 12.78 -18.62
C VAL A 2 18.99 13.21 -17.17
N LEU A 3 17.95 14.01 -16.94
CA LEU A 3 17.44 14.25 -15.58
C LEU A 3 16.83 12.94 -15.12
N GLN A 4 17.59 12.12 -14.39
CA GLN A 4 17.02 10.97 -13.70
C GLN A 4 16.13 11.52 -12.58
N PRO A 5 14.81 11.28 -12.61
CA PRO A 5 13.94 11.70 -11.53
C PRO A 5 14.35 10.96 -10.26
N ASP A 6 14.50 11.70 -9.17
CA ASP A 6 14.71 11.11 -7.84
C ASP A 6 13.41 10.41 -7.46
N LEU A 7 13.43 9.07 -7.44
CA LEU A 7 12.23 8.27 -7.16
C LEU A 7 11.91 8.33 -5.66
N PRO A 8 10.62 8.41 -5.28
CA PRO A 8 10.26 8.37 -3.86
C PRO A 8 10.65 7.04 -3.22
N ALA A 9 11.03 7.11 -1.95
CA ALA A 9 11.15 5.93 -1.12
C ALA A 9 9.78 5.61 -0.49
N CYS A 10 9.17 4.49 -0.90
CA CYS A 10 7.86 4.08 -0.40
C CYS A 10 7.96 2.91 0.59
N LYS A 11 7.20 2.98 1.68
CA LYS A 11 7.03 1.92 2.67
C LYS A 11 5.58 1.44 2.66
N TYR A 12 5.40 0.13 2.71
CA TYR A 12 4.13 -0.54 2.97
C TYR A 12 4.15 -1.13 4.38
N SER A 13 3.06 -0.92 5.12
CA SER A 13 2.87 -1.39 6.49
C SER A 13 1.43 -1.84 6.69
N VAL A 14 1.21 -2.78 7.61
CA VAL A 14 -0.11 -3.27 8.00
C VAL A 14 -0.31 -3.04 9.49
N PHE A 15 -1.47 -2.52 9.86
CA PHE A 15 -1.81 -2.17 11.25
C PHE A 15 -3.04 -2.95 11.73
N ALA A 16 -3.08 -3.28 13.02
CA ALA A 16 -4.23 -3.95 13.66
C ALA A 16 -5.37 -2.97 13.95
N ASP A 17 -6.62 -3.37 13.72
CA ASP A 17 -7.82 -2.65 14.19
C ASP A 17 -7.99 -1.19 13.68
N GLY A 18 -7.13 -0.71 12.77
CA GLY A 18 -7.26 0.63 12.18
C GLY A 18 -5.93 1.38 11.98
N PRO A 19 -5.98 2.66 11.59
CA PRO A 19 -4.81 3.49 11.30
C PRO A 19 -3.95 3.81 12.53
N ASP A 20 -4.56 3.85 13.72
CA ASP A 20 -3.86 4.08 15.00
C ASP A 20 -3.42 2.77 15.67
N GLY A 21 -3.57 1.65 14.96
CA GLY A 21 -3.19 0.33 15.40
C GLY A 21 -1.68 0.16 15.60
N SER A 22 -1.30 -0.98 16.18
CA SER A 22 0.10 -1.43 16.13
C SER A 22 0.42 -2.03 14.76
N GLU A 23 1.63 -1.78 14.23
CA GLU A 23 2.13 -2.46 13.04
C GLU A 23 2.27 -3.96 13.32
N ILE A 24 1.76 -4.80 12.42
CA ILE A 24 1.65 -6.25 12.58
C ILE A 24 2.21 -6.99 11.37
N ALA A 25 2.71 -8.20 11.61
CA ALA A 25 3.21 -9.10 10.57
C ALA A 25 2.32 -10.35 10.38
N SER A 26 1.37 -10.59 11.28
CA SER A 26 0.50 -11.76 11.27
C SER A 26 -0.87 -11.41 11.84
N LEU A 27 -1.91 -12.04 11.30
CA LEU A 27 -3.32 -11.83 11.62
C LEU A 27 -4.03 -13.18 11.63
N ASN A 28 -5.17 -13.24 12.32
CA ASN A 28 -6.07 -14.37 12.24
C ASN A 28 -7.21 -14.09 11.24
N LEU A 29 -7.86 -15.17 10.81
CA LEU A 29 -9.05 -15.07 9.97
C LEU A 29 -10.17 -14.34 10.73
N GLY A 30 -10.66 -13.25 10.15
CA GLY A 30 -11.71 -12.40 10.72
C GLY A 30 -11.20 -11.13 11.42
N ASP A 31 -9.88 -11.01 11.62
CA ASP A 31 -9.30 -9.80 12.19
C ASP A 31 -9.39 -8.63 11.20
N LEU A 32 -9.65 -7.43 11.72
CA LEU A 32 -9.63 -6.20 10.92
C LEU A 32 -8.19 -5.68 10.83
N MET A 33 -7.75 -5.40 9.61
CA MET A 33 -6.44 -4.81 9.36
C MET A 33 -6.54 -3.55 8.52
N TYR A 34 -5.54 -2.69 8.67
CA TYR A 34 -5.41 -1.44 7.94
C TYR A 34 -4.11 -1.43 7.15
N HIS A 35 -4.24 -1.38 5.82
CA HIS A 35 -3.10 -1.29 4.92
C HIS A 35 -2.69 0.16 4.71
N SER A 36 -1.40 0.45 4.93
CA SER A 36 -0.86 1.80 4.81
C SER A 36 0.31 1.82 3.85
N TRP A 37 0.25 2.76 2.91
CA TRP A 37 1.37 3.10 2.03
C TRP A 37 1.80 4.51 2.38
N SER A 38 3.11 4.73 2.50
CA SER A 38 3.69 6.05 2.73
C SER A 38 4.93 6.22 1.85
N CYS A 39 5.02 7.34 1.14
CA CYS A 39 6.17 7.65 0.29
C CYS A 39 6.81 8.95 0.73
N SER A 40 8.13 8.96 0.89
CA SER A 40 8.91 10.16 1.20
C SER A 40 9.67 10.64 -0.03
N TYR A 41 9.75 11.96 -0.20
CA TYR A 41 10.41 12.63 -1.31
C TYR A 41 11.59 13.46 -0.79
N HIS A 42 12.72 13.44 -1.49
CA HIS A 42 13.90 14.24 -1.10
C HIS A 42 13.73 15.75 -1.34
N LYS A 43 12.79 16.16 -2.21
CA LYS A 43 12.55 17.57 -2.55
C LYS A 43 11.07 17.92 -2.55
N GLY A 44 10.49 18.13 -1.37
CA GLY A 44 9.18 18.78 -1.17
C GLY A 44 7.94 18.00 -1.65
N ASP A 45 6.77 18.51 -1.27
CA ASP A 45 5.45 17.90 -1.46
C ASP A 45 4.86 18.16 -2.86
N PHE A 46 5.62 17.89 -3.92
CA PHE A 46 5.11 18.09 -5.30
C PHE A 46 4.19 16.97 -5.79
N TYR A 47 4.15 15.84 -5.08
CA TYR A 47 3.50 14.63 -5.53
C TYR A 47 2.51 14.12 -4.49
N CYS A 48 1.32 13.73 -4.97
CA CYS A 48 0.38 12.93 -4.20
C CYS A 48 0.47 11.47 -4.64
N MET A 49 0.10 10.55 -3.74
CA MET A 49 0.06 9.13 -4.03
C MET A 49 -1.38 8.65 -4.19
N GLN A 50 -1.62 7.83 -5.20
CA GLN A 50 -2.86 7.08 -5.39
C GLN A 50 -2.51 5.60 -5.57
N ILE A 51 -3.25 4.72 -4.89
CA ILE A 51 -3.13 3.28 -5.07
C ILE A 51 -3.89 2.92 -6.34
N HIS A 52 -3.17 2.48 -7.37
CA HIS A 52 -3.77 2.12 -8.65
C HIS A 52 -4.35 0.71 -8.65
N THR A 53 -3.71 -0.28 -8.03
CA THR A 53 -4.21 -1.65 -7.97
C THR A 53 -3.63 -2.36 -6.76
N CYS A 54 -4.46 -3.12 -6.05
CA CYS A 54 -4.04 -3.98 -4.95
C CYS A 54 -4.65 -5.35 -5.15
N THR A 55 -3.80 -6.38 -5.15
CA THR A 55 -4.18 -7.78 -5.32
C THR A 55 -3.59 -8.61 -4.20
N ALA A 56 -4.40 -9.46 -3.58
CA ALA A 56 -3.95 -10.49 -2.67
C ALA A 56 -3.73 -11.80 -3.44
N ASP A 57 -2.56 -12.42 -3.24
CA ASP A 57 -2.21 -13.73 -3.80
C ASP A 57 -2.36 -14.78 -2.70
N ASP A 58 -3.01 -15.91 -3.02
CA ASP A 58 -3.18 -17.04 -2.12
C ASP A 58 -1.95 -17.97 -2.06
N GLY A 59 -0.90 -17.66 -2.82
CA GLY A 59 0.33 -18.45 -2.95
C GLY A 59 0.20 -19.67 -3.87
N GLN A 60 -1.01 -19.93 -4.40
CA GLN A 60 -1.30 -20.96 -5.39
C GLN A 60 -1.55 -20.36 -6.79
N GLY A 61 -1.37 -19.05 -6.93
CA GLY A 61 -1.54 -18.31 -8.18
C GLY A 61 -2.95 -17.77 -8.39
N THR A 62 -3.85 -17.89 -7.41
CA THR A 62 -5.14 -17.20 -7.44
C THR A 62 -4.94 -15.80 -6.88
N MET A 63 -5.22 -14.79 -7.70
CA MET A 63 -5.18 -13.40 -7.28
C MET A 63 -6.59 -12.83 -7.09
N GLN A 64 -6.82 -12.22 -5.94
CA GLN A 64 -8.06 -11.50 -5.62
C GLN A 64 -7.78 -10.00 -5.66
N THR A 65 -8.57 -9.26 -6.43
CA THR A 65 -8.43 -7.81 -6.54
C THR A 65 -9.17 -7.13 -5.39
N ILE A 66 -8.48 -6.31 -4.62
CA ILE A 66 -9.02 -5.51 -3.51
C ILE A 66 -9.25 -4.08 -3.97
N VAL A 67 -8.28 -3.52 -4.71
CA VAL A 67 -8.39 -2.19 -5.32
C VAL A 67 -8.26 -2.35 -6.82
N ASP A 68 -9.26 -1.89 -7.56
CA ASP A 68 -9.31 -1.95 -9.02
C ASP A 68 -8.36 -0.93 -9.67
N ARG A 69 -8.16 -1.04 -10.99
CA ARG A 69 -7.30 -0.14 -11.80
C ARG A 69 -7.64 1.35 -11.74
N ASN A 70 -8.83 1.72 -11.28
CA ASN A 70 -9.24 3.11 -11.14
C ASN A 70 -8.93 3.65 -9.74
N GLY A 71 -8.47 2.79 -8.82
CA GLY A 71 -8.23 3.12 -7.42
C GLY A 71 -9.47 2.95 -6.54
N TYR A 72 -10.49 2.22 -6.99
CA TYR A 72 -11.68 1.94 -6.18
C TYR A 72 -11.54 0.62 -5.42
N CYS A 73 -11.87 0.65 -4.12
CA CYS A 73 -12.00 -0.56 -3.32
C CYS A 73 -13.24 -1.34 -3.76
N LEU A 74 -13.07 -2.65 -3.97
CA LEU A 74 -14.14 -3.59 -4.33
C LEU A 74 -14.83 -4.17 -3.09
#